data_AF-A0A6I5CQM0-F1
#
_entry.id   AF-A0A6I5CQM0-F1
#
_cell.length_a   1.000
_cell.length_b   1.000
_cell.length_c   1.000
_cell.angle_alpha   90.00
_cell.angle_beta   90.00
_cell.angle_gamma   90.00
#
_symmetry.space_group_name_H-M   'P 1'
#
loop_
_entity.id
_entity.type
_entity.pdbx_description
1 polymer ?
#
loop_
_entity_poly.entity_id
_entity_poly.type
_entity_poly.pdbx_seq_one_letter_code
_entity_poly.pdbx_strand_id
1 'polypeptide(L)'
;MKKLRSTVAAAVCAGLLGAAAGCSDTKLAVPDDFCRTSVDHSSLSPLLPGSGEVKQTHEDFEPPRAGSACTLKVDGHPVLSVNALRSDGKPDPRDWKKVADTYEYAAEREVTFPGTAVIGSNRAVVQALCTKRSAYMSFAVYLYGDRVENTAAGYKKLQRFLDDFVPQVTKRFECTK
;
A
#
# COMPACT_ATOMS: atom_id res chain seq x y z
N MET A 1 81.24 -24.70 14.30
CA MET A 1 80.79 -26.01 13.75
C MET A 1 79.28 -26.05 13.93
N LYS A 2 78.39 -25.89 12.94
CA LYS A 2 78.12 -26.67 11.72
C LYS A 2 77.51 -25.73 10.64
N LYS A 3 77.80 -26.09 9.39
CA LYS A 3 77.32 -25.52 8.11
C LYS A 3 75.79 -25.62 7.98
N LEU A 4 75.08 -24.56 7.58
CA LEU A 4 74.76 -24.11 6.21
C LEU A 4 73.72 -24.99 5.45
N ARG A 5 72.58 -24.38 5.09
CA ARG A 5 71.81 -24.51 3.82
C ARG A 5 70.59 -23.56 3.91
N SER A 6 70.62 -22.40 3.25
CA SER A 6 70.01 -22.10 1.92
C SER A 6 68.49 -22.33 1.90
N THR A 7 67.60 -21.42 1.49
CA THR A 7 67.66 -20.53 0.30
C THR A 7 66.59 -19.41 0.36
N VAL A 8 67.02 -18.18 0.03
CA VAL A 8 66.40 -17.06 -0.74
C VAL A 8 64.91 -17.23 -1.13
N ALA A 9 63.94 -16.43 -0.63
CA ALA A 9 63.55 -15.03 -0.92
C ALA A 9 62.78 -14.77 -2.23
N ALA A 10 61.57 -14.18 -2.10
CA ALA A 10 60.87 -13.23 -3.00
C ALA A 10 59.36 -13.29 -2.65
N ALA A 11 58.78 -12.36 -1.89
CA ALA A 11 58.39 -10.99 -2.27
C ALA A 11 57.17 -10.91 -3.23
N VAL A 12 56.21 -10.06 -2.84
CA VAL A 12 55.38 -9.16 -3.67
C VAL A 12 53.85 -9.43 -3.72
N CYS A 13 53.15 -8.33 -3.40
CA CYS A 13 51.81 -7.86 -3.80
C CYS A 13 50.55 -8.32 -3.05
N ALA A 14 50.16 -7.45 -2.10
CA ALA A 14 48.97 -6.60 -2.20
C ALA A 14 47.71 -7.20 -2.83
N GLY A 15 46.76 -7.55 -1.97
CA GLY A 15 45.35 -7.63 -2.30
C GLY A 15 44.55 -6.99 -1.17
N LEU A 16 44.45 -5.67 -1.17
CA LEU A 16 43.38 -4.97 -0.45
C LEU A 16 42.07 -5.50 -1.03
N LEU A 17 41.45 -6.46 -0.33
CA LEU A 17 40.05 -6.82 -0.55
C LEU A 17 39.23 -5.63 -0.07
N GLY A 18 39.09 -4.65 -0.96
CA GLY A 18 38.02 -3.67 -0.88
C GLY A 18 36.72 -4.46 -0.90
N ALA A 19 36.14 -4.67 0.27
CA ALA A 19 34.72 -4.94 0.37
C ALA A 19 34.05 -3.69 -0.21
N ALA A 20 33.72 -3.75 -1.50
CA ALA A 20 32.66 -2.94 -2.02
C ALA A 20 31.43 -3.33 -1.21
N ALA A 21 31.15 -2.57 -0.15
CA ALA A 21 29.80 -2.40 0.32
C ALA A 21 29.06 -1.79 -0.86
N GLY A 22 28.66 -2.64 -1.80
CA GLY A 22 27.67 -2.30 -2.78
C GLY A 22 26.47 -1.91 -1.96
N CYS A 23 26.17 -0.61 -1.93
CA CYS A 23 24.83 -0.15 -1.68
C CYS A 23 23.98 -0.80 -2.77
N SER A 24 23.53 -2.03 -2.51
CA SER A 24 22.49 -2.65 -3.27
C SER A 24 21.26 -1.83 -2.96
N ASP A 25 21.05 -0.77 -3.75
CA ASP A 25 19.78 -0.11 -3.91
C ASP A 25 18.81 -1.20 -4.37
N THR A 26 18.27 -1.92 -3.40
CA THR A 26 17.40 -3.05 -3.63
C THR A 26 16.08 -2.42 -4.03
N LYS A 27 15.89 -2.31 -5.35
CA LYS A 27 14.68 -1.76 -5.95
C LYS A 27 13.48 -2.45 -5.32
N LEU A 28 12.52 -1.66 -4.85
CA LEU A 28 11.35 -2.20 -4.20
C LEU A 28 10.55 -3.08 -5.17
N ALA A 29 10.26 -4.32 -4.76
CA ALA A 29 9.38 -5.21 -5.50
C ALA A 29 7.92 -4.86 -5.14
N VAL A 30 7.21 -4.26 -6.09
CA VAL A 30 5.79 -3.94 -5.94
C VAL A 30 5.00 -5.26 -6.00
N PRO A 31 4.13 -5.55 -5.03
CA PRO A 31 3.39 -6.80 -5.02
C PRO A 31 2.28 -6.81 -6.09
N ASP A 32 2.00 -7.99 -6.66
CA ASP A 32 0.91 -8.21 -7.62
C ASP A 32 -0.49 -8.21 -6.95
N ASP A 33 -0.51 -8.45 -5.65
CA ASP A 33 -1.71 -8.42 -4.82
C ASP A 33 -1.52 -7.53 -3.58
N PHE A 34 -2.61 -6.88 -3.20
CA PHE A 34 -2.73 -6.25 -1.90
C PHE A 34 -4.05 -6.71 -1.29
N CYS A 35 -4.02 -7.12 -0.03
CA CYS A 35 -5.21 -7.61 0.67
C CYS A 35 -5.91 -8.77 -0.07
N ARG A 36 -5.12 -9.76 -0.54
CA ARG A 36 -5.58 -10.92 -1.33
C ARG A 36 -6.41 -10.53 -2.57
N THR A 37 -6.18 -9.33 -3.09
CA THR A 37 -6.87 -8.77 -4.24
C THR A 37 -5.82 -8.29 -5.22
N SER A 38 -5.94 -8.67 -6.48
CA SER A 38 -5.00 -8.23 -7.52
C SER A 38 -5.05 -6.70 -7.64
N VAL A 39 -3.88 -6.09 -7.80
CA VAL A 39 -3.72 -4.64 -7.94
C VAL A 39 -2.81 -4.33 -9.13
N ASP A 40 -3.14 -3.28 -9.85
CA ASP A 40 -2.27 -2.78 -10.92
C ASP A 40 -1.01 -2.17 -10.32
N HIS A 41 0.17 -2.60 -10.80
CA HIS A 41 1.46 -2.08 -10.34
C HIS A 41 1.56 -0.56 -10.46
N SER A 42 0.97 0.02 -11.49
CA SER A 42 0.95 1.46 -11.73
C SER A 42 0.01 2.22 -10.80
N SER A 43 -0.95 1.54 -10.17
CA SER A 43 -1.84 2.10 -9.15
C SER A 43 -1.20 2.05 -7.76
N LEU A 44 -0.51 0.96 -7.42
CA LEU A 44 0.10 0.75 -6.11
C LEU A 44 1.50 1.37 -5.97
N SER A 45 2.38 1.23 -6.98
CA SER A 45 3.78 1.68 -6.91
C SER A 45 3.96 3.16 -6.53
N PRO A 46 3.11 4.13 -6.94
CA PRO A 46 3.29 5.52 -6.54
C PRO A 46 3.13 5.76 -5.03
N LEU A 47 2.42 4.85 -4.34
CA LEU A 47 2.17 4.87 -2.89
C LEU A 47 3.33 4.28 -2.09
N LEU A 48 4.29 3.61 -2.74
CA LEU A 48 5.41 2.94 -2.08
C LEU A 48 6.69 3.78 -2.21
N PRO A 49 7.62 3.68 -1.22
CA PRO A 49 8.97 4.21 -1.36
C PRO A 49 9.74 3.49 -2.48
N GLY A 50 10.87 4.04 -2.90
CA GLY A 50 11.65 3.53 -4.05
C GLY A 50 12.43 2.23 -3.78
N SER A 51 12.69 1.92 -2.51
CA SER A 51 13.49 0.79 -2.06
C SER A 51 12.96 0.23 -0.74
N GLY A 52 13.38 -0.98 -0.39
CA GLY A 52 13.09 -1.61 0.90
C GLY A 52 12.37 -2.95 0.79
N GLU A 53 12.29 -3.66 1.91
CA GLU A 53 11.61 -4.96 2.04
C GLU A 53 10.11 -4.76 2.24
N VAL A 54 9.30 -5.31 1.34
CA VAL A 54 7.84 -5.25 1.41
C VAL A 54 7.29 -6.40 2.26
N LYS A 55 6.42 -6.07 3.21
CA LYS A 55 5.64 -7.05 4.02
C LYS A 55 4.18 -6.65 4.09
N GLN A 56 3.28 -7.62 4.03
CA GLN A 56 1.85 -7.42 4.18
C GLN A 56 1.32 -8.18 5.40
N THR A 57 0.45 -7.54 6.19
CA THR A 57 -0.43 -8.22 7.14
C THR A 57 -1.85 -8.19 6.62
N HIS A 58 -2.62 -9.24 6.92
CA HIS A 58 -3.98 -9.43 6.46
C HIS A 58 -4.81 -10.14 7.54
N GLU A 59 -6.01 -9.64 7.77
CA GLU A 59 -7.05 -10.25 8.60
C GLU A 59 -8.37 -10.24 7.82
N ASP A 60 -9.03 -11.40 7.70
CA ASP A 60 -10.39 -11.48 7.16
C ASP A 60 -11.38 -11.41 8.33
N PHE A 61 -12.52 -10.77 8.10
CA PHE A 61 -13.63 -10.71 9.04
C PHE A 61 -14.75 -11.62 8.57
N GLU A 62 -15.26 -12.45 9.48
CA GLU A 62 -16.39 -13.34 9.23
C GLU A 62 -17.74 -12.59 9.31
N PRO A 63 -18.82 -13.17 8.76
CA PRO A 63 -20.18 -12.65 8.95
C PRO A 63 -20.51 -12.40 10.44
N PRO A 64 -21.34 -11.38 10.74
CA PRO A 64 -22.14 -10.58 9.82
C PRO A 64 -21.42 -9.35 9.23
N ARG A 65 -20.13 -9.15 9.52
CA ARG A 65 -19.32 -8.02 9.01
C ARG A 65 -18.22 -8.52 8.09
N ALA A 66 -18.60 -9.26 7.05
CA ALA A 66 -17.67 -9.81 6.08
C ALA A 66 -16.76 -8.71 5.52
N GLY A 67 -15.45 -8.93 5.50
CA GLY A 67 -14.50 -7.90 5.09
C GLY A 67 -13.06 -8.29 5.33
N SER A 68 -12.16 -7.32 5.26
CA SER A 68 -10.74 -7.54 5.53
C SER A 68 -10.04 -6.27 6.01
N ALA A 69 -9.03 -6.42 6.86
CA ALA A 69 -8.08 -5.40 7.24
C ALA A 69 -6.69 -5.78 6.78
N CYS A 70 -6.01 -4.85 6.09
CA CYS A 70 -4.72 -5.11 5.48
C CYS A 70 -3.78 -3.94 5.70
N THR A 71 -2.51 -4.24 5.96
CA THR A 71 -1.46 -3.23 6.08
C THR A 71 -0.24 -3.67 5.31
N LEU A 72 0.21 -2.81 4.41
CA LEU A 72 1.47 -2.93 3.71
C LEU A 72 2.54 -2.14 4.46
N LYS A 73 3.69 -2.76 4.65
CA LYS A 73 4.85 -2.20 5.32
C LYS A 73 6.06 -2.26 4.39
N VAL A 74 6.92 -1.25 4.48
CA VAL A 74 8.25 -1.27 3.89
C VAL A 74 9.27 -1.04 4.99
N ASP A 75 10.27 -1.93 5.07
CA ASP A 75 11.29 -1.92 6.13
C ASP A 75 10.68 -1.85 7.55
N GLY A 76 9.53 -2.51 7.72
CA GLY A 76 8.78 -2.55 8.98
C GLY A 76 7.86 -1.35 9.26
N HIS A 77 7.93 -0.28 8.46
CA HIS A 77 7.07 0.90 8.60
C HIS A 77 5.79 0.77 7.75
N PRO A 78 4.59 1.05 8.29
CA PRO A 78 3.37 1.05 7.49
C PRO A 78 3.44 2.12 6.41
N VAL A 79 3.03 1.76 5.19
CA VAL A 79 2.95 2.68 4.04
C VAL A 79 1.52 2.79 3.52
N LEU A 80 0.73 1.71 3.60
CA LEU A 80 -0.67 1.68 3.19
C LEU A 80 -1.47 0.79 4.14
N SER A 81 -2.61 1.26 4.61
CA SER A 81 -3.56 0.45 5.38
C SER A 81 -4.96 0.60 4.84
N VAL A 82 -5.68 -0.51 4.69
CA VAL A 82 -7.07 -0.54 4.24
C VAL A 82 -7.90 -1.42 5.14
N ASN A 83 -9.03 -0.90 5.59
CA ASN A 83 -10.12 -1.67 6.18
C ASN A 83 -11.29 -1.65 5.20
N ALA A 84 -11.74 -2.81 4.75
CA ALA A 84 -12.90 -2.99 3.88
C ALA A 84 -13.96 -3.80 4.62
N LEU A 85 -15.18 -3.30 4.71
CA LEU A 85 -16.29 -3.96 5.42
C LEU A 85 -17.55 -3.94 4.56
N ARG A 86 -18.13 -5.12 4.34
CA ARG A 86 -19.43 -5.28 3.72
C ARG A 86 -20.55 -5.10 4.75
N SER A 87 -21.62 -4.45 4.32
CA SER A 87 -22.88 -4.37 5.03
C SER A 87 -24.02 -4.71 4.07
N ASP A 88 -24.94 -5.55 4.51
CA ASP A 88 -26.15 -5.90 3.74
C ASP A 88 -27.33 -4.93 4.00
N GLY A 89 -27.20 -4.07 5.01
CA GLY A 89 -28.18 -3.02 5.34
C GLY A 89 -27.95 -1.74 4.54
N LYS A 90 -28.93 -0.82 4.56
CA LYS A 90 -28.78 0.50 3.92
C LYS A 90 -27.59 1.26 4.50
N PRO A 91 -26.84 2.03 3.68
CA PRO A 91 -25.91 3.03 4.16
C PRO A 91 -26.48 3.88 5.29
N ASP A 92 -25.78 3.96 6.41
CA ASP A 92 -26.07 4.97 7.42
C ASP A 92 -25.92 6.36 6.79
N PRO A 93 -26.86 7.29 7.02
CA PRO A 93 -26.71 8.67 6.59
C PRO A 93 -25.40 9.23 7.14
N ARG A 94 -24.52 9.67 6.24
CA ARG A 94 -23.21 10.22 6.57
C ARG A 94 -23.13 11.65 6.07
N ASP A 95 -22.69 12.54 6.93
CA ASP A 95 -22.31 13.89 6.53
C ASP A 95 -20.93 13.86 5.87
N TRP A 96 -20.90 13.69 4.56
CA TRP A 96 -19.68 13.60 3.76
C TRP A 96 -18.85 14.89 3.79
N LYS A 97 -19.50 16.05 3.96
CA LYS A 97 -18.80 17.32 4.14
C LYS A 97 -18.00 17.31 5.43
N LYS A 98 -18.60 16.89 6.54
CA LYS A 98 -17.89 16.74 7.81
C LYS A 98 -16.71 15.76 7.72
N VAL A 99 -16.87 14.68 6.96
CA VAL A 99 -15.76 13.73 6.70
C VAL A 99 -14.62 14.41 5.94
N ALA A 100 -14.93 15.20 4.91
CA ALA A 100 -13.93 15.97 4.16
C ALA A 100 -13.22 17.00 5.05
N ASP A 101 -13.96 17.73 5.89
CA ASP A 101 -13.42 18.74 6.79
C ASP A 101 -12.46 18.16 7.87
N THR A 102 -12.45 16.83 8.04
CA THR A 102 -11.60 16.15 9.03
C THR A 102 -10.18 15.89 8.53
N TYR A 103 -9.93 15.86 7.21
CA TYR A 103 -8.66 15.41 6.63
C TYR A 103 -8.05 16.44 5.68
N GLU A 104 -6.72 16.49 5.66
CA GLU A 104 -5.99 17.45 4.83
C GLU A 104 -6.27 17.24 3.35
N TYR A 105 -6.62 18.35 2.67
CA TYR A 105 -6.94 18.40 1.24
C TYR A 105 -8.05 17.43 0.80
N ALA A 106 -8.83 16.92 1.76
CA ALA A 106 -9.92 16.02 1.47
C ALA A 106 -11.14 16.78 0.93
N ALA A 107 -11.76 16.17 -0.07
CA ALA A 107 -13.05 16.58 -0.58
C ALA A 107 -13.76 15.33 -1.09
N GLU A 108 -15.06 15.44 -1.31
CA GLU A 108 -15.76 14.47 -2.14
C GLU A 108 -15.16 14.50 -3.55
N ARG A 109 -14.80 13.33 -4.08
CA ARG A 109 -14.20 13.16 -5.41
C ARG A 109 -15.02 12.17 -6.22
N GLU A 110 -15.11 12.42 -7.51
CA GLU A 110 -15.64 11.45 -8.46
C GLU A 110 -14.70 10.23 -8.53
N VAL A 111 -15.30 9.05 -8.66
CA VAL A 111 -14.63 7.75 -8.70
C VAL A 111 -15.22 6.88 -9.80
N THR A 112 -14.50 5.85 -10.22
CA THR A 112 -14.89 4.98 -11.34
C THR A 112 -15.95 3.94 -10.99
N PHE A 113 -16.35 3.86 -9.73
CA PHE A 113 -17.32 2.88 -9.21
C PHE A 113 -18.55 3.56 -8.60
N PRO A 114 -19.71 2.88 -8.55
CA PRO A 114 -20.91 3.44 -7.92
C PRO A 114 -20.69 3.66 -6.43
N GLY A 115 -20.82 4.90 -5.95
CA GLY A 115 -20.60 5.21 -4.55
C GLY A 115 -20.23 6.65 -4.29
N THR A 116 -19.77 6.89 -3.06
CA THR A 116 -19.24 8.18 -2.61
C THR A 116 -17.84 7.97 -2.06
N ALA A 117 -16.91 8.86 -2.41
CA ALA A 117 -15.56 8.84 -1.90
C ALA A 117 -15.13 10.23 -1.44
N VAL A 118 -14.62 10.32 -0.21
CA VAL A 118 -13.87 11.47 0.26
C VAL A 118 -12.40 11.10 0.25
N ILE A 119 -11.60 11.84 -0.52
CA ILE A 119 -10.19 11.52 -0.77
C ILE A 119 -9.35 12.76 -0.49
N GLY A 120 -8.42 12.65 0.47
CA GLY A 120 -7.41 13.65 0.81
C GLY A 120 -6.00 13.20 0.45
N SER A 121 -5.00 13.91 0.96
CA SER A 121 -3.58 13.64 0.67
C SER A 121 -3.09 12.30 1.25
N ASN A 122 -3.57 11.94 2.43
CA ASN A 122 -3.11 10.75 3.16
C ASN A 122 -4.24 9.81 3.62
N ARG A 123 -5.49 10.15 3.32
CA ARG A 123 -6.65 9.37 3.80
C ARG A 123 -7.77 9.37 2.79
N ALA A 124 -8.49 8.26 2.74
CA ALA A 124 -9.75 8.18 2.05
C ALA A 124 -10.80 7.42 2.85
N VAL A 125 -12.05 7.84 2.68
CA VAL A 125 -13.23 7.13 3.15
C VAL A 125 -14.11 6.90 1.93
N VAL A 126 -14.44 5.64 1.67
CA VAL A 126 -15.24 5.25 0.51
C VAL A 126 -16.46 4.47 0.98
N GLN A 127 -17.58 4.71 0.32
CA GLN A 127 -18.75 3.84 0.36
C GLN A 127 -19.09 3.43 -1.07
N ALA A 128 -18.76 2.19 -1.42
CA ALA A 128 -19.11 1.60 -2.71
C ALA A 128 -20.46 0.89 -2.60
N LEU A 129 -21.36 1.12 -3.56
CA LEU A 129 -22.69 0.51 -3.58
C LEU A 129 -22.61 -0.89 -4.20
N CYS A 130 -23.30 -1.85 -3.58
CA CYS A 130 -23.45 -3.19 -4.12
C CYS A 130 -24.56 -3.26 -5.17
N THR A 131 -24.53 -4.30 -5.99
CA THR A 131 -25.60 -4.61 -6.96
C THR A 131 -26.89 -5.06 -6.27
N LYS A 132 -26.78 -5.76 -5.12
CA LYS A 132 -27.92 -6.12 -4.28
C LYS A 132 -28.48 -4.86 -3.60
N ARG A 133 -29.80 -4.71 -3.65
CA ARG A 133 -30.50 -3.55 -3.05
C ARG A 133 -30.09 -3.39 -1.58
N SER A 134 -29.82 -2.14 -1.21
CA SER A 134 -29.31 -1.63 0.09
C SER A 134 -27.90 -2.00 0.51
N ALA A 135 -27.29 -3.07 0.01
CA ALA A 135 -25.94 -3.45 0.45
C ALA A 135 -24.87 -2.46 -0.04
N TYR A 136 -23.80 -2.33 0.74
CA TYR A 136 -22.64 -1.49 0.41
C TYR A 136 -21.37 -2.05 1.03
N MET A 137 -20.22 -1.56 0.55
CA MET A 137 -18.92 -1.76 1.19
C MET A 137 -18.34 -0.42 1.63
N SER A 138 -17.89 -0.37 2.88
CA SER A 138 -17.13 0.76 3.43
C SER A 138 -15.64 0.50 3.31
N PHE A 139 -14.88 1.51 2.95
CA PHE A 139 -13.43 1.49 3.00
C PHE A 139 -12.90 2.65 3.84
N ALA A 140 -11.96 2.35 4.73
CA ALA A 140 -11.12 3.34 5.37
C ALA A 140 -9.67 3.08 4.94
N VAL A 141 -9.08 4.04 4.23
CA VAL A 141 -7.75 3.91 3.62
C VAL A 141 -6.83 4.97 4.19
N TYR A 142 -5.61 4.56 4.54
CA TYR A 142 -4.57 5.39 5.11
C TYR A 142 -3.28 5.20 4.34
N LEU A 143 -2.72 6.30 3.85
CA LEU A 143 -1.40 6.39 3.24
C LEU A 143 -0.46 7.05 4.25
N TYR A 144 0.71 6.46 4.43
CA TYR A 144 1.71 6.90 5.41
C TYR A 144 3.04 7.24 4.74
N GLY A 145 3.91 7.88 5.50
CA GLY A 145 5.31 8.09 5.12
C GLY A 145 5.51 9.22 4.12
N ASP A 146 6.66 9.20 3.46
CA ASP A 146 7.19 10.23 2.56
C ASP A 146 6.47 10.31 1.20
N ARG A 147 5.64 9.29 0.88
CA ARG A 147 4.86 9.25 -0.36
C ARG A 147 3.58 10.08 -0.30
N VAL A 148 3.18 10.51 0.90
CA VAL A 148 2.10 11.48 1.12
C VAL A 148 2.52 12.83 0.55
N GLU A 149 1.74 13.32 -0.40
CA GLU A 149 1.91 14.66 -0.94
C GLU A 149 0.90 15.61 -0.29
N ASN A 150 1.34 16.42 0.68
CA ASN A 150 0.43 17.31 1.38
C ASN A 150 0.12 18.60 0.60
N THR A 151 -0.51 18.43 -0.56
CA THR A 151 -0.89 19.50 -1.48
C THR A 151 -2.31 19.28 -2.01
N ALA A 152 -2.89 20.31 -2.62
CA ALA A 152 -4.20 20.22 -3.26
C ALA A 152 -4.29 19.14 -4.37
N ALA A 153 -3.17 18.68 -4.92
CA ALA A 153 -3.12 17.62 -5.93
C ALA A 153 -2.74 16.24 -5.36
N GLY A 154 -2.34 16.15 -4.10
CA GLY A 154 -1.79 14.93 -3.50
C GLY A 154 -2.76 13.75 -3.42
N TYR A 155 -4.07 14.04 -3.43
CA TYR A 155 -5.12 13.02 -3.46
C TYR A 155 -5.04 12.09 -4.67
N LYS A 156 -4.43 12.53 -5.78
CA LYS A 156 -4.50 11.83 -7.08
C LYS A 156 -3.87 10.43 -7.05
N LYS A 157 -2.79 10.22 -6.30
CA LYS A 157 -2.19 8.89 -6.17
C LYS A 157 -3.14 7.93 -5.47
N LEU A 158 -3.72 8.38 -4.36
CA LEU A 158 -4.67 7.59 -3.59
C LEU A 158 -5.94 7.33 -4.39
N GLN A 159 -6.44 8.32 -5.13
CA GLN A 159 -7.57 8.15 -6.03
C GLN A 159 -7.30 7.08 -7.10
N ARG A 160 -6.15 7.14 -7.79
CA ARG A 160 -5.79 6.13 -8.79
C ARG A 160 -5.77 4.72 -8.20
N PHE A 161 -5.21 4.56 -7.00
CA PHE A 161 -5.25 3.29 -6.29
C PHE A 161 -6.68 2.84 -5.96
N LEU A 162 -7.54 3.74 -5.47
CA LEU A 162 -8.92 3.41 -5.13
C LEU A 162 -9.76 3.02 -6.36
N ASP A 163 -9.59 3.73 -7.47
CA ASP A 163 -10.30 3.47 -8.73
C ASP A 163 -9.95 2.09 -9.33
N ASP A 164 -8.76 1.57 -9.03
CA ASP A 164 -8.31 0.22 -9.39
C ASP A 164 -8.73 -0.83 -8.34
N PHE A 165 -8.45 -0.56 -7.07
CA PHE A 165 -8.57 -1.52 -5.98
C PHE A 165 -10.02 -1.78 -5.54
N VAL A 166 -10.83 -0.72 -5.38
CA VAL A 166 -12.19 -0.84 -4.83
C VAL A 166 -13.07 -1.78 -5.69
N PRO A 167 -13.11 -1.66 -7.03
CA PRO A 167 -13.89 -2.58 -7.86
C PRO A 167 -13.49 -4.06 -7.71
N GLN A 168 -12.20 -4.34 -7.48
CA GLN A 168 -11.71 -5.70 -7.32
C GLN A 168 -12.12 -6.27 -5.96
N VAL A 169 -12.04 -5.45 -4.90
CA VAL A 169 -12.48 -5.85 -3.56
C VAL A 169 -14.00 -6.07 -3.52
N THR A 170 -14.79 -5.19 -4.15
CA THR A 170 -16.25 -5.36 -4.17
C THR A 170 -16.66 -6.64 -4.91
N LYS A 171 -15.92 -7.06 -5.93
CA LYS A 171 -16.12 -8.37 -6.58
C LYS A 171 -15.74 -9.53 -5.65
N ARG A 172 -14.56 -9.46 -5.00
CA ARG A 172 -14.08 -10.50 -4.06
C ARG A 172 -15.10 -10.80 -2.96
N PHE A 173 -15.76 -9.77 -2.42
CA PHE A 173 -16.77 -9.91 -1.37
C PHE A 173 -18.20 -10.02 -1.91
N GLU A 174 -18.39 -10.35 -3.19
CA GLU A 174 -19.69 -10.56 -3.85
C GLU A 174 -20.67 -9.39 -3.69
N CYS A 175 -20.15 -8.18 -3.50
CA CYS A 175 -20.93 -6.95 -3.44
C CYS A 175 -21.35 -6.52 -4.86
N THR A 176 -20.42 -6.64 -5.81
CA THR A 176 -20.65 -6.44 -7.24
C THR A 176 -20.45 -7.76 -7.99
N LYS A 177 -21.09 -7.88 -9.16
CA LYS A 177 -20.87 -8.99 -10.08
C LYS A 177 -19.53 -8.85 -10.82
#